data_AF-A0A3D5YLY3-F1
#
_entry.id   AF-A0A3D5YLY3-F1
#
_cell.length_a   1.000
_cell.length_b   1.000
_cell.length_c   1.000
_cell.angle_alpha   90.00
_cell.angle_beta   90.00
_cell.angle_gamma   90.00
#
_symmetry.space_group_name_H-M   'P 1'
#
loop_
_entity.id
_entity.type
_entity.pdbx_description
1 polymer ?
#
loop_
_entity_poly.entity_id
_entity_poly.type
_entity_poly.pdbx_seq_one_letter_code
_entity_poly.pdbx_strand_id
1 'polypeptide(L)'
;VNTAAARYQQLSLNPQKLAGQCGKLKCCLNYELDSYIEAVKRFPSPNKKLKLSKGVAVFQKMDIFKEMLWYALDSDISNWVPLKLEQVNEIIEANDKGELPDDLTEFAYEEAPKVKAEFEVADFVGGNAEESINRFDKPKKQSNKGNRNRNRNRNQGNKSHKKAE
;
A
#
# COMPACT_ATOMS: atom_id res chain seq x y z
N VAL A 1 19.49 -0.92 -3.87
CA VAL A 1 18.25 -1.33 -3.16
C VAL A 1 17.77 -2.62 -3.79
N ASN A 2 17.73 -3.70 -3.03
CA ASN A 2 17.29 -5.02 -3.50
C ASN A 2 15.78 -5.15 -3.22
N THR A 3 15.01 -5.79 -4.10
CA THR A 3 13.58 -6.08 -3.88
C THR A 3 13.34 -7.08 -2.75
N ALA A 4 14.39 -7.66 -2.16
CA ALA A 4 14.30 -8.59 -1.03
C ALA A 4 13.51 -8.01 0.16
N ALA A 5 13.74 -6.74 0.53
CA ALA A 5 13.02 -6.08 1.63
C ALA A 5 11.50 -6.08 1.42
N ALA A 6 11.05 -5.82 0.19
CA ALA A 6 9.63 -5.84 -0.16
C ALA A 6 9.01 -7.24 -0.01
N ARG A 7 9.77 -8.30 -0.29
CA ARG A 7 9.30 -9.69 -0.08
C ARG A 7 9.14 -10.01 1.40
N TYR A 8 10.10 -9.61 2.24
CA TYR A 8 10.01 -9.81 3.68
C TYR A 8 8.82 -9.07 4.28
N GLN A 9 8.56 -7.85 3.82
CA GLN A 9 7.41 -7.04 4.24
C GLN A 9 6.08 -7.47 3.62
N GLN A 10 6.06 -8.57 2.85
CA GLN A 10 4.88 -9.10 2.17
C GLN A 10 4.19 -8.07 1.26
N LEU A 11 4.95 -7.10 0.76
CA LEU A 11 4.48 -6.09 -0.17
C LEU A 11 4.43 -6.68 -1.59
N SER A 12 3.50 -6.18 -2.40
CA SER A 12 3.40 -6.59 -3.80
C SER A 12 4.70 -6.31 -4.55
N LEU A 13 5.20 -7.27 -5.33
CA LEU A 13 6.42 -7.13 -6.13
C LEU A 13 6.23 -6.30 -7.42
N ASN A 14 5.18 -5.47 -7.49
CA ASN A 14 4.95 -4.60 -8.63
C ASN A 14 5.93 -3.40 -8.56
N PRO A 15 6.81 -3.20 -9.57
CA PRO A 15 7.80 -2.13 -9.55
C PRO A 15 7.18 -0.73 -9.45
N GLN A 16 5.96 -0.51 -9.95
CA GLN A 16 5.28 0.80 -9.86
C GLN A 16 4.86 1.16 -8.43
N LYS A 17 4.57 0.16 -7.57
CA LYS A 17 4.20 0.37 -6.17
C LYS A 17 5.43 0.47 -5.24
N LEU A 18 6.54 -0.14 -5.66
CA LEU A 18 7.80 -0.17 -4.92
C LEU A 18 8.77 0.95 -5.34
N ALA A 19 8.60 1.54 -6.52
CA ALA A 19 9.37 2.69 -6.96
C ALA A 19 8.94 3.95 -6.20
N GLY A 20 9.92 4.71 -5.72
CA GLY A 20 9.71 6.07 -5.23
C GLY A 20 9.57 7.07 -6.38
N GLN A 21 9.39 8.34 -6.03
CA GLN A 21 9.26 9.44 -7.00
C GLN A 21 10.47 9.56 -7.95
N CYS A 22 11.64 9.12 -7.48
CA CYS A 22 12.88 9.07 -8.26
C CYS A 22 12.97 7.87 -9.23
N GLY A 23 11.94 7.03 -9.35
CA GLY A 23 11.91 5.86 -10.23
C GLY A 23 12.78 4.68 -9.77
N LYS A 24 13.43 4.79 -8.60
CA LYS A 24 14.20 3.71 -7.95
C LYS A 24 13.39 3.14 -6.79
N LEU A 25 13.72 1.92 -6.34
CA LEU A 25 13.08 1.31 -5.17
C LEU A 25 13.15 2.25 -3.96
N LYS A 26 12.03 2.36 -3.23
CA LYS A 26 11.91 3.22 -2.04
C LYS A 26 13.01 2.87 -1.03
N CYS A 27 13.86 3.84 -0.71
CA CYS A 27 14.90 3.69 0.30
C CYS A 27 14.33 3.45 1.71
N CYS A 28 13.12 3.96 1.99
CA CYS A 28 12.40 3.74 3.25
C CYS A 28 12.18 2.25 3.55
N LEU A 29 11.92 1.43 2.51
CA LEU A 29 11.68 -0.01 2.70
C LEU A 29 12.90 -0.73 3.28
N ASN A 30 14.11 -0.29 2.94
CA ASN A 30 15.32 -0.83 3.51
C ASN A 30 15.59 -0.31 4.91
N TYR A 31 15.30 0.98 5.17
CA TYR A 31 15.49 1.59 6.48
C TYR A 31 14.59 0.94 7.54
N GLU A 32 13.35 0.65 7.19
CA GLU A 32 12.35 0.05 8.09
C GLU A 32 12.47 -1.48 8.21
N LEU A 33 13.33 -2.13 7.41
CA LEU A 33 13.41 -3.59 7.33
C LEU A 33 13.80 -4.22 8.68
N ASP A 34 14.78 -3.66 9.37
CA ASP A 34 15.28 -4.22 10.62
C ASP A 34 14.20 -4.16 11.70
N SER A 35 13.53 -3.01 11.85
CA SER A 35 12.40 -2.84 12.76
C SER A 35 11.23 -3.78 12.42
N TYR A 36 10.97 -4.01 11.13
CA TYR A 36 9.96 -4.97 10.70
C TYR A 36 10.30 -6.40 11.14
N ILE A 37 11.55 -6.84 10.95
CA ILE A 37 12.00 -8.19 11.37
C ILE A 37 11.86 -8.38 12.88
N GLU A 38 12.18 -7.36 13.67
CA GLU A 38 12.00 -7.39 15.11
C GLU A 38 10.52 -7.45 15.52
N ALA A 39 9.66 -6.69 14.85
CA ALA A 39 8.22 -6.72 15.10
C ALA A 39 7.64 -8.11 14.82
N VAL A 40 7.98 -8.72 13.68
CA VAL A 40 7.50 -10.07 13.29
C VAL A 40 7.86 -11.13 14.33
N LYS A 41 9.03 -11.05 14.98
CA LYS A 41 9.45 -12.02 15.99
C LYS A 41 8.57 -12.03 17.24
N ARG A 42 7.82 -10.96 17.51
CA ARG A 42 6.88 -10.89 18.64
C ARG A 42 5.59 -11.68 18.39
N PHE A 43 5.27 -11.93 17.13
CA PHE A 43 4.05 -12.66 16.76
C PHE A 43 4.26 -14.17 16.92
N PRO A 44 3.21 -14.90 17.35
CA PRO A 44 3.26 -16.35 17.37
C PRO A 44 3.38 -16.91 15.95
N SER A 45 3.91 -18.13 15.83
CA SER A 45 4.03 -18.81 14.54
C SER A 45 2.65 -18.95 13.88
N PRO A 46 2.50 -18.63 12.58
CA PRO A 46 1.22 -18.71 11.87
C PRO A 46 0.66 -20.14 11.80
N ASN A 47 1.50 -21.15 12.06
CA ASN A 47 1.08 -22.56 12.12
C ASN A 47 0.48 -22.96 13.48
N LYS A 48 0.61 -22.13 14.53
CA LYS A 48 0.06 -22.43 15.86
C LYS A 48 -1.45 -22.17 15.85
N LYS A 49 -2.23 -23.26 15.97
CA LYS A 49 -3.69 -23.20 16.07
C LYS A 49 -4.08 -22.94 17.53
N LEU A 50 -5.14 -22.15 17.73
CA LEU A 50 -5.70 -21.91 19.06
C LEU A 50 -6.74 -23.00 19.33
N LYS A 51 -6.65 -23.67 20.48
CA LYS A 51 -7.68 -24.62 20.92
C LYS A 51 -8.64 -23.90 21.84
N LEU A 52 -9.94 -24.14 21.64
CA LEU A 52 -11.02 -23.62 22.47
C LEU A 52 -12.00 -24.75 22.73
N SER A 53 -12.92 -24.56 23.68
CA SER A 53 -13.94 -25.56 23.97
C SER A 53 -14.88 -25.79 22.77
N LYS A 54 -15.18 -24.74 22.01
CA LYS A 54 -16.04 -24.77 20.82
C LYS A 54 -15.37 -25.31 19.56
N GLY A 55 -14.05 -25.44 19.56
CA GLY A 55 -13.31 -25.95 18.40
C GLY A 55 -11.90 -25.38 18.28
N VAL A 56 -11.30 -25.61 17.12
CA VAL A 56 -9.94 -25.14 16.82
C VAL A 56 -10.03 -23.90 15.94
N ALA A 57 -9.31 -22.84 16.30
CA ALA A 57 -9.19 -21.64 15.50
C ALA A 57 -7.90 -21.66 14.67
N VAL A 58 -8.07 -21.34 13.39
CA VAL A 58 -7.03 -21.31 12.36
C VAL A 58 -6.69 -19.86 12.03
N PHE A 59 -5.39 -19.59 11.94
CA PHE A 59 -4.84 -18.30 11.58
C PHE A 59 -5.12 -17.98 10.10
N GLN A 60 -5.61 -16.77 9.81
CA GLN A 60 -5.88 -16.31 8.44
C GLN A 60 -4.93 -15.19 8.01
N LYS A 61 -4.77 -14.17 8.87
CA LYS A 61 -4.02 -12.96 8.55
C LYS A 61 -3.45 -12.33 9.82
N MET A 62 -2.35 -11.60 9.70
CA MET A 62 -1.86 -10.68 10.73
C MET A 62 -1.58 -9.30 10.14
N ASP A 63 -1.66 -8.28 10.99
CA ASP A 63 -1.26 -6.91 10.74
C ASP A 63 -0.22 -6.53 11.79
N ILE A 64 1.02 -6.41 11.34
CA ILE A 64 2.18 -6.19 12.19
C ILE A 64 2.17 -4.77 12.78
N PHE A 65 1.60 -3.79 12.06
CA PHE A 65 1.57 -2.40 12.52
C PHE A 65 0.49 -2.15 13.55
N LYS A 66 -0.64 -2.86 13.43
CA LYS A 66 -1.75 -2.76 14.39
C LYS A 66 -1.67 -3.79 15.53
N GLU A 67 -0.70 -4.70 15.48
CA GLU A 67 -0.57 -5.80 16.43
C GLU A 67 -1.86 -6.64 16.54
N MET A 68 -2.49 -6.89 15.40
CA MET A 68 -3.74 -7.65 15.30
C MET A 68 -3.58 -8.92 14.46
N LEU A 69 -4.26 -9.98 14.88
CA LEU A 69 -4.35 -11.26 14.19
C LEU A 69 -5.81 -11.59 13.93
N TRP A 70 -6.08 -12.21 12.79
CA TRP A 70 -7.40 -12.70 12.41
C TRP A 70 -7.40 -14.22 12.46
N TYR A 71 -8.29 -14.76 13.29
CA TYR A 71 -8.53 -16.18 13.42
C TYR A 71 -9.95 -16.52 12.98
N ALA A 72 -10.13 -17.69 12.40
CA ALA A 72 -11.44 -18.23 12.09
C ALA A 72 -11.58 -19.61 12.74
N LEU A 73 -12.75 -19.93 13.26
CA LEU A 73 -13.04 -21.28 13.75
C LEU A 73 -13.07 -22.25 12.57
N ASP A 74 -12.64 -23.50 12.79
CA ASP A 74 -12.65 -24.56 11.76
C ASP A 74 -14.07 -24.84 11.24
N SER A 75 -15.08 -24.68 12.10
CA SER A 75 -16.51 -24.78 11.77
C SER A 75 -16.96 -23.68 10.81
N ASP A 76 -16.46 -22.46 10.98
CA ASP A 76 -16.92 -21.23 10.30
C ASP A 76 -15.74 -20.43 9.75
N ILE A 77 -15.12 -20.93 8.68
CA ILE A 77 -13.93 -20.31 8.04
C ILE A 77 -14.23 -18.89 7.50
N SER A 78 -15.50 -18.58 7.23
CA SER A 78 -15.92 -17.28 6.70
C SER A 78 -15.96 -16.18 7.77
N ASN A 79 -16.05 -16.52 9.06
CA ASN A 79 -16.13 -15.54 10.13
C ASN A 79 -14.73 -15.28 10.72
N TRP A 80 -14.14 -14.13 10.38
CA TRP A 80 -12.82 -13.75 10.87
C TRP A 80 -12.94 -12.90 12.12
N VAL A 81 -12.44 -13.41 13.23
CA VAL A 81 -12.42 -12.72 14.52
C VAL A 81 -11.07 -12.01 14.68
N PRO A 82 -11.05 -10.68 14.81
CA PRO A 82 -9.84 -9.92 15.11
C PRO A 82 -9.48 -10.04 16.60
N LEU A 83 -8.24 -10.41 16.89
CA LEU A 83 -7.66 -10.49 18.23
C LEU A 83 -6.37 -9.67 18.30
N LYS A 84 -6.09 -9.08 19.46
CA LYS A 84 -4.80 -8.42 19.71
C LYS A 84 -3.71 -9.46 19.99
N LEU A 85 -2.45 -9.07 19.73
CA LEU A 85 -1.28 -9.90 20.00
C LEU A 85 -1.22 -10.39 21.45
N GLU A 86 -1.49 -9.52 22.42
CA GLU A 86 -1.49 -9.86 23.86
C GLU A 86 -2.49 -10.98 24.17
N GLN A 87 -3.74 -10.82 23.73
CA GLN A 87 -4.81 -11.80 23.93
C GLN A 87 -4.47 -13.16 23.29
N VAL A 88 -3.87 -13.15 22.09
CA VAL A 88 -3.47 -14.40 21.43
C VAL A 88 -2.39 -15.12 22.23
N ASN A 89 -1.43 -14.38 22.79
CA ASN A 89 -0.39 -14.97 23.63
C ASN A 89 -0.97 -15.55 24.92
N GLU A 90 -1.92 -14.87 25.57
CA GLU A 90 -2.64 -15.39 26.74
C GLU A 90 -3.38 -16.70 26.42
N ILE A 91 -4.09 -16.76 25.30
CA ILE A 91 -4.80 -17.98 24.86
C ILE A 91 -3.80 -19.10 24.55
N ILE A 92 -2.63 -18.77 24.01
CA ILE A 92 -1.57 -19.74 23.77
C ILE A 92 -1.03 -20.30 25.09
N GLU A 93 -0.75 -19.45 26.07
CA GLU A 93 -0.28 -19.88 27.39
C GLU A 93 -1.32 -20.70 28.14
N ALA A 94 -2.60 -20.32 28.06
CA ALA A 94 -3.71 -21.09 28.61
C ALA A 94 -3.80 -22.48 27.96
N ASN A 95 -3.65 -22.55 26.63
CA ASN A 95 -3.61 -23.81 25.89
C ASN A 95 -2.43 -24.70 26.27
N ASP A 96 -1.26 -24.10 26.54
CA ASP A 96 -0.08 -24.83 26.98
C ASP A 96 -0.26 -25.34 28.45
N LYS A 97 -1.07 -24.65 29.27
CA LYS A 97 -1.48 -25.09 30.63
C LYS A 97 -2.65 -26.09 30.64
N GLY A 98 -3.34 -26.27 29.51
CA GLY A 98 -4.49 -27.18 29.37
C GLY A 98 -5.85 -26.55 29.68
N GLU A 99 -5.91 -25.23 29.83
CA GLU A 99 -7.17 -24.47 29.98
C GLU A 99 -7.67 -24.04 28.60
N LEU A 100 -8.91 -24.41 28.28
CA LEU A 100 -9.54 -24.13 26.99
C LEU A 100 -10.56 -22.99 27.17
N PRO A 101 -10.27 -21.76 26.71
CA PRO A 101 -11.24 -20.68 26.80
C PRO A 101 -12.48 -20.98 25.95
N ASP A 102 -13.64 -20.49 26.39
CA ASP A 102 -14.93 -20.87 25.80
C ASP A 102 -15.26 -20.13 24.49
N ASP A 103 -14.87 -18.86 24.33
CA ASP A 103 -15.23 -18.08 23.14
C ASP A 103 -14.16 -17.11 22.65
N LEU A 104 -13.85 -17.18 21.35
CA LEU A 104 -13.03 -16.18 20.64
C LEU A 104 -13.72 -14.82 20.57
N THR A 105 -15.05 -14.82 20.47
CA THR A 105 -15.85 -13.62 20.22
C THR A 105 -15.91 -12.68 21.41
N GLU A 106 -15.68 -13.17 22.63
CA GLU A 106 -15.62 -12.34 23.83
C GLU A 106 -14.38 -11.44 23.86
N PHE A 107 -13.32 -11.86 23.17
CA PHE A 107 -12.06 -11.11 23.06
C PHE A 107 -11.98 -10.26 21.79
N ALA A 108 -13.02 -10.30 20.93
CA ALA A 108 -13.05 -9.57 19.69
C ALA A 108 -12.90 -8.06 19.97
N TYR A 109 -11.89 -7.44 19.39
CA TYR A 109 -11.70 -6.00 19.52
C TYR A 109 -12.81 -5.29 18.73
N GLU A 110 -13.77 -4.71 19.44
CA GLU A 110 -14.67 -3.72 18.88
C GLU A 110 -13.88 -2.43 18.64
N GLU A 111 -13.60 -2.10 17.37
CA GLU A 111 -13.05 -0.80 17.02
C GLU A 111 -14.06 0.27 17.48
N ALA A 112 -13.75 0.96 18.58
CA ALA A 112 -14.48 2.17 18.95
C ALA A 112 -14.55 3.09 17.71
N PRO A 113 -15.73 3.61 17.34
CA PRO A 113 -15.89 4.37 16.11
C PRO A 113 -14.91 5.54 16.14
N LYS A 114 -13.92 5.49 15.25
CA LYS A 114 -13.04 6.63 14.99
C LYS A 114 -13.93 7.72 14.43
N VAL A 115 -14.36 8.64 15.30
CA VAL A 115 -14.97 9.90 14.91
C VAL A 115 -14.02 10.48 13.87
N LYS A 116 -14.46 10.54 12.62
CA LYS A 116 -13.74 11.24 11.56
C LYS A 116 -13.70 12.69 12.02
N ALA A 117 -12.61 13.09 12.67
CA ALA A 117 -12.28 14.49 12.77
C ALA A 117 -11.99 14.93 11.34
N GLU A 118 -13.00 15.50 10.70
CA GLU A 118 -12.85 16.32 9.51
C GLU A 118 -11.94 17.48 9.91
N PHE A 119 -10.64 17.27 9.80
CA PHE A 119 -9.70 18.37 9.84
C PHE A 119 -9.86 19.09 8.51
N GLU A 120 -10.56 20.24 8.53
CA GLU A 120 -10.52 21.18 7.42
C GLU A 120 -9.05 21.57 7.21
N VAL A 121 -8.45 21.02 6.16
CA VAL A 121 -7.13 21.45 5.72
C VAL A 121 -7.32 22.86 5.19
N ALA A 122 -7.13 23.84 6.07
CA ALA A 122 -7.04 25.23 5.68
C ALA A 122 -5.96 25.34 4.60
N ASP A 123 -6.35 25.97 3.49
CA ASP A 123 -5.58 26.26 2.29
C ASP A 123 -4.36 27.16 2.61
N PHE A 124 -3.38 26.61 3.33
CA PHE A 124 -2.16 27.30 3.71
C PHE A 124 -0.96 26.61 3.07
N VAL A 125 -0.60 27.14 1.90
CA VAL A 125 0.66 26.96 1.18
C VAL A 125 0.76 25.71 0.29
N GLY A 126 0.06 25.79 -0.85
CA GLY A 126 0.67 25.63 -2.17
C GLY A 126 1.49 24.36 -2.43
N GLY A 127 0.81 23.23 -2.64
CA GLY A 127 1.43 22.02 -3.13
C GLY A 127 0.47 20.84 -3.17
N ASN A 128 -0.36 20.77 -4.20
CA ASN A 128 -1.32 19.71 -4.51
C ASN A 128 -0.90 18.31 -4.02
N ALA A 129 -1.54 17.81 -2.97
CA ALA A 129 -1.34 16.48 -2.41
C ALA A 129 -2.17 15.39 -3.11
N GLU A 130 -2.65 15.61 -4.34
CA GLU A 130 -3.36 14.60 -5.13
C GLU A 130 -3.11 14.78 -6.64
N GLU A 131 -1.85 14.66 -7.08
CA GLU A 131 -1.60 14.48 -8.52
C GLU A 131 -1.91 13.02 -8.91
N SER A 132 -3.07 12.85 -9.53
CA SER A 132 -3.62 11.59 -10.07
C SER A 132 -2.56 10.61 -10.58
N ILE A 133 -2.63 9.36 -10.11
CA ILE A 133 -1.81 8.20 -10.52
C ILE A 133 -1.78 7.93 -12.05
N ASN A 134 -2.65 8.57 -12.83
CA ASN A 134 -2.80 8.39 -14.27
C ASN A 134 -1.95 9.36 -15.14
N ARG A 135 -0.90 9.98 -14.59
CA ARG A 135 0.02 10.84 -15.36
C ARG A 135 0.78 10.08 -16.47
N PHE A 136 0.94 8.76 -16.33
CA PHE A 136 1.67 7.92 -17.27
C PHE A 136 0.80 7.16 -18.29
N ASP A 137 -0.52 7.11 -18.12
CA ASP A 137 -1.44 6.33 -18.97
C ASP A 137 -2.08 7.12 -20.11
N LYS A 138 -1.71 8.40 -20.32
CA LYS A 138 -2.29 9.18 -21.43
C LYS A 138 -1.66 8.74 -22.77
N PRO A 139 -2.42 8.16 -23.71
CA PRO A 139 -1.91 7.90 -25.06
C PRO A 139 -1.63 9.24 -25.75
N LYS A 140 -0.43 9.37 -26.34
CA LYS A 140 -0.02 10.55 -27.14
C LYS A 140 -1.04 10.82 -28.24
N LYS A 141 -1.86 11.86 -28.09
CA LYS A 141 -2.66 12.40 -29.21
C LYS A 141 -1.73 13.14 -30.16
N GLN A 142 -1.53 12.60 -31.37
CA GLN A 142 -1.01 13.34 -32.50
C GLN A 142 -1.99 14.47 -32.83
N SER A 143 -1.63 15.73 -32.57
CA SER A 143 -2.39 16.87 -33.08
C SER A 143 -1.81 17.31 -34.42
N ASN A 144 -2.66 17.24 -35.43
CA ASN A 144 -2.40 17.64 -36.81
C ASN A 144 -1.84 19.07 -36.89
N LYS A 145 -0.74 19.22 -37.64
CA LYS A 145 -0.20 20.52 -38.09
C LYS A 145 -1.27 21.24 -38.90
N GLY A 146 -1.94 22.20 -38.27
CA GLY A 146 -2.86 23.12 -38.91
C GLY A 146 -2.12 24.08 -39.83
N ASN A 147 -2.40 23.95 -41.12
CA ASN A 147 -2.00 24.81 -42.22
C ASN A 147 -2.27 26.29 -41.90
N ARG A 148 -1.22 27.10 -41.68
CA ARG A 148 -1.33 28.57 -41.64
C ARG A 148 -0.79 29.15 -42.94
N ASN A 149 -1.67 29.15 -43.93
CA ASN A 149 -1.57 29.97 -45.11
C ASN A 149 -1.62 31.45 -44.68
N ARG A 150 -0.47 32.13 -44.66
CA ARG A 150 -0.41 33.60 -44.56
C ARG A 150 0.15 34.14 -45.87
N ASN A 151 -0.78 34.35 -46.77
CA ASN A 151 -0.67 35.26 -47.89
C ASN A 151 -0.28 36.66 -47.37
N ARG A 152 0.95 37.08 -47.65
CA ARG A 152 1.37 38.50 -47.60
C ARG A 152 2.15 38.81 -48.86
N ASN A 153 1.38 39.19 -49.88
CA ASN A 153 1.87 39.88 -51.05
C ASN A 153 2.09 41.36 -50.71
N ARG A 154 3.33 41.86 -50.81
CA ARG A 154 3.72 43.26 -51.05
C ARG A 154 5.23 43.26 -51.30
N ASN A 155 5.69 43.13 -52.53
CA ASN A 155 5.79 44.11 -53.62
C ASN A 155 7.24 44.63 -53.74
N GLN A 156 7.85 44.26 -54.89
CA GLN A 156 8.87 44.96 -55.67
C GLN A 156 10.15 45.49 -55.01
N GLY A 157 11.29 44.98 -55.50
CA GLY A 157 12.63 45.47 -55.22
C GLY A 157 13.68 44.81 -56.12
N ASN A 158 13.72 45.27 -57.36
CA ASN A 158 14.59 44.87 -58.48
C ASN A 158 16.10 44.90 -58.16
N LYS A 159 16.89 43.89 -58.59
CA LYS A 159 18.22 44.04 -59.23
C LYS A 159 18.90 42.71 -59.58
N SER A 160 18.82 42.38 -60.87
CA SER A 160 19.92 41.98 -61.76
C SER A 160 21.19 41.33 -61.17
N HIS A 161 21.44 40.06 -61.51
CA HIS A 161 22.81 39.59 -61.76
C HIS A 161 22.90 38.88 -63.11
N LYS A 162 23.75 39.46 -63.96
CA LYS A 162 24.22 38.94 -65.25
C LYS A 162 24.98 37.62 -65.05
N LYS A 163 24.82 36.73 -66.04
CA LYS A 163 25.76 35.64 -66.37
C LYS A 163 27.07 36.21 -66.94
N ALA A 164 28.16 35.52 -66.66
CA ALA A 164 29.33 35.29 -67.53
C ALA A 164 29.97 34.01 -66.95
N GLU A 165 29.91 32.89 -67.66
CA GLU A 165 30.90 32.42 -68.65
C GLU A 165 32.20 31.96 -67.98
#